data_AF-A0A383D8T3-F1
#
_entry.id   AF-A0A383D8T3-F1
#
_cell.length_a   1.000
_cell.length_b   1.000
_cell.length_c   1.000
_cell.angle_alpha   90.00
_cell.angle_beta   90.00
_cell.angle_gamma   90.00
#
_symmetry.space_group_name_H-M   'P 1'
#
loop_
_entity.id
_entity.type
_entity.pdbx_description
1 polymer ?
#
loop_
_entity_poly.entity_id
_entity_poly.type
_entity_poly.pdbx_seq_one_letter_code
_entity_poly.pdbx_strand_id
1 'polypeptide(L)'
;AGSLIYSFMGGIPMEKDREFSTFIVEHLPVGLKGLLLAGILSAAMSTLSSSINSLASSTITDWFSGEATLQKSRMVSLIWAVVLIGIALIFDEGDSAIVVMGLQIASFTYGGLLGLFLLSKLDHSFRPASLIIGLISSCIIVFYLKQIGLAWTWFIIVSVAVNMGVALISDKVIRIIKFI
;
A
#
# COMPACT_ATOMS: atom_id res chain seq x y z
N ALA A 1 1.77 2.03 -22.54
CA ALA A 1 3.20 1.79 -22.84
C ALA A 1 3.44 0.34 -23.30
N GLY A 2 3.03 -0.67 -22.52
CA GLY A 2 3.24 -2.08 -22.87
C GLY A 2 2.70 -2.51 -24.25
N SER A 3 1.51 -2.06 -24.65
CA SER A 3 0.93 -2.41 -25.97
C SER A 3 1.73 -1.88 -27.16
N LEU A 4 2.34 -0.70 -27.06
CA LEU A 4 3.18 -0.12 -28.12
C LEU A 4 4.54 -0.83 -28.21
N ILE A 5 5.14 -1.13 -27.06
CA ILE A 5 6.40 -1.90 -26.98
C ILE A 5 6.18 -3.32 -27.51
N TYR A 6 5.06 -3.95 -27.16
CA TYR A 6 4.68 -5.27 -27.66
C TYR A 6 4.53 -5.29 -29.19
N SER A 7 3.85 -4.29 -29.77
CA SER A 7 3.74 -4.15 -31.22
C SER A 7 5.08 -3.89 -31.89
N PHE A 8 5.96 -3.11 -31.25
CA PHE A 8 7.29 -2.81 -31.77
C PHE A 8 8.20 -4.04 -31.78
N MET A 9 8.08 -4.91 -30.78
CA MET A 9 8.90 -6.13 -30.65
C MET A 9 8.31 -7.35 -31.36
N GLY A 10 7.44 -7.13 -32.35
CA GLY A 10 6.93 -8.19 -33.22
C GLY A 10 5.94 -9.16 -32.58
N GLY A 11 5.32 -8.78 -31.46
CA GLY A 11 4.29 -9.57 -30.79
C GLY A 11 4.81 -10.81 -30.04
N ILE A 12 6.11 -10.88 -29.78
CA ILE A 12 6.71 -11.98 -29.00
C ILE A 12 6.20 -11.89 -27.56
N PRO A 13 5.66 -12.98 -26.98
CA PRO A 13 5.25 -12.99 -25.58
C PRO A 13 6.49 -12.83 -24.70
N MET A 14 6.50 -11.79 -23.88
CA MET A 14 7.53 -11.55 -22.87
C MET A 14 6.99 -11.79 -21.48
N GLU A 15 7.89 -12.10 -20.57
CA GLU A 15 7.60 -12.09 -19.14
C GLU A 15 7.11 -10.70 -18.71
N LYS A 16 6.06 -10.70 -17.89
CA LYS A 16 5.44 -9.48 -17.37
C LYS A 16 6.46 -8.70 -16.54
N ASP A 17 6.32 -7.37 -16.52
CA ASP A 17 7.19 -6.41 -15.82
C ASP A 17 8.61 -6.27 -16.42
N ARG A 18 8.98 -7.07 -17.42
CA ARG A 18 10.28 -6.98 -18.12
C ARG A 18 10.21 -6.23 -19.44
N GLU A 19 9.02 -5.88 -19.93
CA GLU A 19 8.88 -5.30 -21.27
C GLU A 19 9.63 -3.97 -21.41
N PHE A 20 9.59 -3.17 -20.36
CA PHE A 20 10.21 -1.85 -20.35
C PHE A 20 11.74 -1.92 -20.16
N SER A 21 12.22 -2.82 -19.29
CA SER A 21 13.66 -2.99 -19.05
C SER A 21 14.37 -3.56 -20.27
N THR A 22 13.80 -4.57 -20.91
CA THR A 22 14.32 -5.15 -22.16
C THR A 22 14.39 -4.10 -23.27
N PHE A 23 13.34 -3.30 -23.44
CA PHE A 23 13.36 -2.20 -24.42
C PHE A 23 14.49 -1.19 -24.14
N ILE A 24 14.69 -0.80 -22.88
CA ILE A 24 15.76 0.14 -22.51
C ILE A 24 17.15 -0.45 -22.80
N VAL A 25 17.37 -1.71 -22.46
CA VAL A 25 18.68 -2.35 -22.58
C VAL A 25 19.01 -2.68 -24.02
N GLU A 26 18.05 -3.10 -24.83
CA GLU A 26 18.32 -3.61 -26.17
C GLU A 26 18.17 -2.56 -27.27
N HIS A 27 17.26 -1.59 -27.12
CA HIS A 27 16.84 -0.72 -28.22
C HIS A 27 17.25 0.75 -28.07
N LEU A 28 17.72 1.19 -26.89
CA LEU A 28 18.14 2.58 -26.68
C LEU A 28 19.65 2.78 -26.92
N PRO A 29 20.04 3.94 -27.48
CA PRO A 29 21.44 4.27 -27.70
C PRO A 29 22.19 4.45 -26.38
N VAL A 30 23.51 4.29 -26.46
CA VAL A 30 24.43 4.60 -25.35
C VAL A 30 24.26 6.07 -24.92
N GLY A 31 24.39 6.35 -23.63
CA GLY A 31 24.04 7.65 -23.06
C GLY A 31 22.59 7.69 -22.54
N LEU A 32 21.58 7.60 -23.41
CA LEU A 32 20.17 7.60 -22.99
C LEU A 32 19.82 6.40 -22.12
N LYS A 33 20.34 5.21 -22.46
CA LYS A 33 20.24 4.00 -21.64
C LYS A 33 20.75 4.23 -20.21
N GLY A 34 21.94 4.83 -20.08
CA GLY A 34 22.55 5.13 -18.78
C GLY A 34 21.77 6.16 -17.99
N LEU A 35 21.29 7.22 -18.67
CA LEU A 35 20.45 8.25 -18.06
C LEU A 35 19.15 7.68 -17.49
N LEU A 36 18.46 6.83 -18.25
CA LEU A 36 17.21 6.21 -17.82
C LEU A 36 17.42 5.21 -16.67
N LEU A 37 18.45 4.37 -16.75
CA LEU A 37 18.79 3.45 -15.66
C LEU A 37 19.11 4.21 -14.37
N ALA A 38 19.91 5.28 -14.45
CA ALA A 38 20.21 6.13 -13.31
C ALA A 38 18.93 6.80 -12.75
N GLY A 39 18.04 7.28 -13.62
CA GLY A 39 16.76 7.88 -13.22
C GLY A 39 15.82 6.88 -12.52
N ILE A 40 15.69 5.67 -13.05
CA ILE A 40 14.85 4.61 -12.45
C ILE A 40 15.40 4.19 -11.09
N LEU A 41 16.72 3.99 -10.98
CA LEU A 41 17.37 3.67 -9.70
C LEU A 41 17.19 4.80 -8.68
N SER A 42 17.35 6.06 -9.12
CA SER A 42 17.12 7.23 -8.27
C SER A 42 15.68 7.33 -7.77
N ALA A 43 14.70 7.12 -8.65
CA ALA A 43 13.28 7.10 -8.29
C ALA A 43 12.97 5.98 -7.29
N ALA A 44 13.47 4.76 -7.55
CA ALA A 44 13.31 3.62 -6.65
C ALA A 44 13.93 3.88 -5.26
N MET A 45 15.14 4.45 -5.21
CA MET A 45 15.80 4.83 -3.96
C MET A 45 15.01 5.90 -3.19
N SER A 46 14.42 6.88 -3.88
CA SER A 46 13.60 7.92 -3.26
C SER A 46 12.36 7.32 -2.58
N THR A 47 11.61 6.47 -3.28
CA THR A 47 10.42 5.79 -2.71
C THR A 47 10.81 4.85 -1.57
N LEU A 48 11.89 4.09 -1.73
CA LEU A 48 12.37 3.17 -0.69
C LEU A 48 12.82 3.91 0.57
N SER A 49 13.59 4.99 0.41
CA SER A 49 14.03 5.84 1.53
C SER A 49 12.84 6.47 2.26
N SER A 50 11.85 6.98 1.52
CA SER A 50 10.63 7.54 2.11
C SER A 50 9.81 6.50 2.89
N SER A 51 9.75 5.26 2.39
CA SER A 51 9.05 4.14 3.05
C SER A 51 9.74 3.74 4.35
N ILE A 52 11.07 3.56 4.31
CA ILE A 52 11.88 3.23 5.49
C ILE A 52 11.76 4.33 6.55
N ASN A 53 11.84 5.59 6.15
CA ASN A 53 11.72 6.73 7.06
C ASN A 53 10.33 6.80 7.69
N SER A 54 9.26 6.56 6.92
CA SER A 54 7.88 6.57 7.43
C SER A 54 7.62 5.42 8.40
N LEU A 55 8.13 4.22 8.10
CA LEU A 55 8.05 3.05 8.98
C LEU A 55 8.82 3.29 10.29
N ALA A 56 10.04 3.83 10.20
CA ALA A 56 10.83 4.15 11.37
C ALA A 56 10.17 5.23 12.23
N SER A 57 9.68 6.30 11.62
CA SER A 57 8.97 7.37 12.32
C SER A 57 7.74 6.84 13.03
N SER A 58 6.88 6.07 12.35
CA SER A 58 5.66 5.53 12.95
C SER A 58 5.99 4.56 14.10
N THR A 59 7.00 3.70 13.92
CA THR A 59 7.46 2.78 14.99
C THR A 59 7.94 3.55 16.22
N ILE A 60 8.70 4.63 16.05
CA ILE A 60 9.21 5.44 17.17
C ILE A 60 8.09 6.21 17.85
N THR A 61 7.20 6.83 17.09
CA THR A 61 6.07 7.58 17.63
C THR A 61 5.12 6.66 18.38
N ASP A 62 4.74 5.54 17.79
CA ASP A 62 3.68 4.67 18.32
C ASP A 62 4.20 3.74 19.42
N TRP A 63 5.42 3.20 19.27
CA TRP A 63 5.95 2.17 20.17
C TRP A 63 6.95 2.70 21.21
N PHE A 64 7.62 3.81 20.91
CA PHE A 64 8.59 4.44 21.79
C PHE A 64 8.10 5.80 22.34
N SER A 65 6.78 6.05 22.28
CA SER A 65 6.15 7.29 22.77
C SER A 65 6.79 8.58 22.23
N GLY A 66 7.38 8.53 21.03
CA GLY A 66 8.06 9.67 20.41
C GLY A 66 9.47 9.97 20.93
N GLU A 67 10.06 9.12 21.79
CA GLU A 67 11.44 9.29 22.28
C GLU A 67 12.49 8.93 21.22
N ALA A 68 12.66 9.83 20.25
CA ALA A 68 13.61 9.67 19.17
C ALA A 68 15.03 10.09 19.60
N THR A 69 15.96 9.14 19.63
CA THR A 69 17.39 9.44 19.57
C THR A 69 17.92 9.05 18.20
N LEU A 70 18.97 9.74 17.72
CA LEU A 70 19.56 9.46 16.41
C LEU A 70 19.98 7.98 16.27
N GLN A 71 20.50 7.39 17.35
CA GLN A 71 20.85 5.97 17.39
C GLN A 71 19.63 5.06 17.26
N LYS A 72 18.55 5.32 18.02
CA LYS A 72 17.29 4.56 17.92
C LYS A 72 16.70 4.66 16.52
N SER A 73 16.63 5.86 15.94
CA SER A 73 16.06 6.06 14.59
C SER A 73 16.85 5.32 13.51
N ARG A 74 18.18 5.34 13.57
CA ARG A 74 19.03 4.57 12.66
C ARG A 74 18.84 3.07 12.82
N MET A 75 18.74 2.57 14.06
CA MET A 75 18.55 1.16 14.34
C MET A 75 17.19 0.65 13.83
N VAL A 76 16.11 1.38 14.10
CA VAL A 76 14.76 1.05 13.60
C VAL A 76 14.72 1.09 12.06
N SER A 77 15.36 2.09 11.45
CA SER A 77 15.47 2.16 9.98
C SER A 77 16.21 0.97 9.38
N LEU A 78 17.31 0.53 10.02
CA LEU A 78 18.08 -0.64 9.60
C LEU A 78 17.24 -1.92 9.72
N ILE A 79 16.51 -2.10 10.83
CA ILE A 79 15.59 -3.23 11.01
C ILE A 79 14.58 -3.29 9.86
N TRP A 80 13.90 -2.18 9.56
CA TRP A 80 12.95 -2.13 8.45
C TRP A 80 13.61 -2.36 7.09
N ALA A 81 14.82 -1.84 6.85
CA ALA A 81 15.56 -2.12 5.63
C ALA A 81 15.83 -3.63 5.46
N VAL A 82 16.27 -4.30 6.52
CA VAL A 82 16.52 -5.76 6.51
C VAL A 82 15.22 -6.53 6.29
N VAL A 83 14.12 -6.15 6.94
CA VAL A 83 12.80 -6.77 6.75
C VAL A 83 12.34 -6.63 5.30
N LEU A 84 12.41 -5.42 4.73
CA LEU A 84 12.01 -5.17 3.34
C LEU A 84 12.88 -5.95 2.33
N ILE A 85 14.19 -6.01 2.55
CA ILE A 85 15.10 -6.83 1.74
C ILE A 85 14.74 -8.31 1.87
N GLY A 86 14.48 -8.80 3.09
CA GLY A 86 14.08 -10.19 3.32
C GLY A 86 12.79 -10.57 2.61
N ILE A 87 11.77 -9.70 2.66
CA ILE A 87 10.51 -9.90 1.93
C ILE A 87 10.78 -9.93 0.42
N ALA A 88 11.62 -9.02 -0.10
CA ALA A 88 11.97 -8.98 -1.51
C ALA A 88 12.71 -10.25 -1.99
N LEU A 89 13.55 -10.85 -1.14
CA LEU A 89 14.28 -12.09 -1.46
C LEU A 89 13.39 -13.34 -1.47
N ILE A 90 12.30 -13.34 -0.69
CA ILE A 90 11.33 -14.45 -0.64
C ILE A 90 10.26 -14.31 -1.72
N PHE A 91 10.09 -13.10 -2.26
CA PHE A 91 9.08 -12.81 -3.26
C PHE A 91 9.38 -13.55 -4.57
N ASP A 92 8.41 -14.34 -5.03
CA ASP A 92 8.52 -15.11 -6.27
C ASP A 92 7.84 -14.38 -7.43
N GLU A 93 8.44 -14.44 -8.61
CA GLU A 93 7.89 -13.87 -9.84
C GLU A 93 6.76 -14.78 -10.35
N GLY A 94 5.56 -14.59 -9.81
CA GLY A 94 4.36 -15.31 -10.25
C GLY A 94 3.81 -14.82 -11.61
N ASP A 95 2.78 -15.49 -12.11
CA ASP A 95 2.14 -15.18 -13.40
C ASP A 95 1.45 -13.80 -13.48
N SER A 96 1.31 -13.08 -12.37
CA SER A 96 0.64 -11.78 -12.28
C SER A 96 1.66 -10.65 -12.17
N ALA A 97 1.40 -9.52 -12.86
CA ALA A 97 2.24 -8.34 -12.76
C ALA A 97 2.38 -7.88 -11.30
N ILE A 98 3.62 -7.61 -10.88
CA ILE A 98 3.99 -7.23 -9.51
C ILE A 98 3.22 -5.97 -9.10
N VAL A 99 3.03 -5.03 -10.02
CA VAL A 99 2.25 -3.81 -9.78
C VAL A 99 0.80 -4.12 -9.40
N VAL A 100 0.17 -5.10 -10.06
CA VAL A 100 -1.21 -5.51 -9.76
C VAL A 100 -1.29 -6.15 -8.38
N MET A 101 -0.35 -7.05 -8.07
CA MET A 101 -0.29 -7.68 -6.75
C MET A 101 -0.05 -6.65 -5.64
N GLY A 102 0.88 -5.71 -5.84
CA GLY A 102 1.18 -4.65 -4.88
C GLY A 102 -0.01 -3.74 -4.61
N LEU A 103 -0.71 -3.28 -5.66
CA LEU A 103 -1.91 -2.45 -5.51
C LEU A 103 -3.07 -3.23 -4.87
N GLN A 104 -3.20 -4.52 -5.19
CA GLN A 104 -4.17 -5.38 -4.53
C GLN A 104 -3.88 -5.50 -3.03
N ILE A 105 -2.64 -5.73 -2.61
CA ILE A 105 -2.27 -5.80 -1.19
C ILE A 105 -2.54 -4.45 -0.50
N ALA A 106 -2.14 -3.33 -1.12
CA ALA A 106 -2.38 -1.99 -0.58
C ALA A 106 -3.88 -1.69 -0.37
N SER A 107 -4.74 -2.21 -1.26
CA SER A 107 -6.19 -1.98 -1.17
C SER A 107 -6.85 -2.56 0.10
N PHE A 108 -6.22 -3.51 0.79
CA PHE A 108 -6.73 -4.08 2.04
C PHE A 108 -6.77 -3.08 3.19
N THR A 109 -5.81 -2.15 3.22
CA THR A 109 -5.66 -1.18 4.32
C THR A 109 -6.10 0.22 3.90
N TYR A 110 -5.89 0.59 2.63
CA TYR A 110 -6.20 1.93 2.13
C TYR A 110 -7.68 2.29 2.22
N GLY A 111 -8.58 1.33 2.03
CA GLY A 111 -10.02 1.56 2.20
C GLY A 111 -10.40 1.97 3.62
N GLY A 112 -9.90 1.26 4.63
CA GLY A 112 -10.14 1.57 6.03
C GLY A 112 -9.52 2.91 6.47
N LEU A 113 -8.29 3.19 6.05
CA LEU A 113 -7.60 4.46 6.34
C LEU A 113 -8.33 5.66 5.70
N LEU A 114 -8.75 5.52 4.44
CA LEU A 114 -9.55 6.55 3.76
C LEU A 114 -10.90 6.76 4.47
N GLY A 115 -11.56 5.68 4.89
CA GLY A 115 -12.80 5.76 5.68
C GLY A 115 -12.62 6.53 6.99
N LEU A 116 -11.56 6.24 7.76
CA LEU A 116 -11.23 6.99 8.98
C LEU A 116 -10.92 8.46 8.70
N PHE A 117 -10.19 8.77 7.63
CA PHE A 117 -9.91 10.14 7.23
C PHE A 117 -11.20 10.92 6.90
N LEU A 118 -12.13 10.27 6.18
CA LEU A 118 -13.43 10.87 5.86
C LEU A 118 -14.29 11.06 7.12
N LEU A 119 -14.31 10.09 8.04
CA LEU A 119 -15.02 10.22 9.32
C LEU A 119 -14.46 11.37 10.18
N SER A 120 -13.13 11.56 10.17
CA SER A 120 -12.46 12.66 10.88
C SER A 120 -12.84 14.04 10.35
N LYS A 121 -13.21 14.13 9.06
CA LYS A 121 -13.70 15.35 8.40
C LYS A 121 -15.16 15.68 8.71
N LEU A 122 -15.92 14.76 9.31
CA LEU A 122 -17.32 15.01 9.69
C LEU A 122 -17.36 15.79 11.01
N ASP A 123 -18.33 16.71 11.14
CA ASP A 123 -18.61 17.45 12.38
C ASP A 123 -19.31 16.56 13.44
N HIS A 124 -18.75 15.38 13.71
CA HIS A 124 -19.31 14.39 14.62
C HIS A 124 -18.21 13.79 15.50
N SER A 125 -18.38 13.88 16.82
CA SER A 125 -17.39 13.37 17.78
C SER A 125 -17.52 11.86 18.00
N PHE A 126 -16.88 11.05 17.17
CA PHE A 126 -16.91 9.58 17.30
C PHE A 126 -16.17 9.07 18.53
N ARG A 127 -16.70 8.01 19.15
CA ARG A 127 -15.98 7.27 20.21
C ARG A 127 -14.86 6.42 19.60
N PRO A 128 -13.69 6.30 20.25
CA PRO A 128 -12.58 5.49 19.73
C PRO A 128 -12.98 4.03 19.43
N ALA A 129 -13.82 3.43 20.27
CA ALA A 129 -14.32 2.07 20.07
C ALA A 129 -15.07 1.92 18.73
N SER A 130 -15.92 2.89 18.37
CA SER A 130 -16.69 2.87 17.10
C SER A 130 -15.77 2.94 15.89
N LEU A 131 -14.71 3.76 15.96
CA LEU A 131 -13.71 3.89 14.89
C LEU A 131 -12.90 2.60 14.71
N ILE A 132 -12.51 1.95 15.81
CA ILE A 132 -11.78 0.67 15.78
C ILE A 132 -12.66 -0.44 15.17
N ILE A 133 -13.94 -0.54 15.59
CA ILE A 133 -14.88 -1.52 15.03
C ILE A 133 -15.08 -1.28 13.53
N GLY A 134 -15.24 -0.02 13.11
CA GLY A 134 -15.29 0.37 11.71
C GLY A 134 -14.04 -0.06 10.93
N LEU A 135 -12.85 0.21 11.47
CA LEU A 135 -11.58 -0.18 10.84
C LEU A 135 -11.46 -1.70 10.68
N ILE A 136 -11.72 -2.47 11.73
CA ILE A 136 -11.65 -3.94 11.70
C ILE A 136 -12.66 -4.50 10.68
N SER A 137 -13.90 -4.01 10.69
CA SER A 137 -14.92 -4.44 9.73
C SER A 137 -14.54 -4.16 8.27
N SER A 138 -13.85 -3.03 8.03
CA SER A 138 -13.38 -2.62 6.71
C SER A 138 -12.24 -3.49 6.17
N CYS A 139 -11.43 -4.08 7.04
CA CYS A 139 -10.44 -5.09 6.66
C CYS A 139 -11.11 -6.43 6.37
N ILE A 140 -12.02 -6.88 7.25
CA ILE A 140 -12.72 -8.16 7.13
C ILE A 140 -13.52 -8.25 5.83
N ILE A 141 -14.23 -7.17 5.45
CA ILE A 141 -15.01 -7.19 4.21
C ILE A 141 -14.12 -7.42 2.98
N VAL A 142 -12.90 -6.88 2.94
CA VAL A 142 -12.00 -7.08 1.79
C VAL A 142 -11.57 -8.54 1.67
N PHE A 143 -11.32 -9.24 2.79
CA PHE A 143 -11.10 -10.69 2.77
C PHE A 143 -12.30 -11.44 2.20
N TYR A 144 -13.52 -11.06 2.58
CA TYR A 144 -14.74 -11.67 2.05
C TYR A 144 -14.92 -11.42 0.54
N LEU A 145 -14.70 -10.19 0.08
CA LEU A 145 -14.79 -9.84 -1.35
C LEU A 145 -13.75 -10.59 -2.19
N LYS A 146 -12.55 -10.79 -1.65
CA LYS A 146 -11.52 -11.60 -2.30
C LYS A 146 -11.97 -13.05 -2.49
N GLN A 147 -12.66 -13.66 -1.51
CA GLN A 147 -13.16 -15.03 -1.62
C GLN A 147 -14.25 -15.18 -2.69
N ILE A 148 -15.07 -14.14 -2.91
CA ILE A 148 -16.10 -14.14 -3.96
C ILE A 148 -15.50 -13.90 -5.36
N GLY A 149 -14.21 -13.57 -5.45
CA GLY A 149 -13.56 -13.28 -6.72
C GLY A 149 -13.90 -11.91 -7.29
N LEU A 150 -14.32 -10.95 -6.45
CA LEU A 150 -14.53 -9.57 -6.89
C LEU A 150 -13.20 -8.93 -7.29
N ALA A 151 -13.20 -8.14 -8.37
CA ALA A 151 -12.01 -7.43 -8.82
C ALA A 151 -11.50 -6.46 -7.73
N TRP A 152 -10.18 -6.49 -7.49
CA TRP A 152 -9.53 -5.76 -6.39
C TRP A 152 -9.74 -4.24 -6.45
N THR A 153 -10.01 -3.68 -7.62
CA THR A 153 -10.28 -2.25 -7.82
C THR A 153 -11.51 -1.77 -7.04
N TRP A 154 -12.45 -2.67 -6.73
CA TRP A 154 -13.64 -2.36 -5.92
C TRP A 154 -13.39 -2.41 -4.42
N PHE A 155 -12.28 -3.02 -3.96
CA PHE A 155 -12.04 -3.25 -2.53
C PHE A 155 -12.03 -1.95 -1.74
N ILE A 156 -11.40 -0.90 -2.27
CA ILE A 156 -11.31 0.40 -1.59
C ILE A 156 -12.70 1.00 -1.38
N ILE A 157 -13.52 1.08 -2.43
CA ILE A 157 -14.85 1.72 -2.36
C ILE A 157 -15.75 0.99 -1.37
N VAL A 158 -15.79 -0.34 -1.45
CA VAL A 158 -16.63 -1.15 -0.55
C VAL A 158 -16.11 -1.08 0.89
N SER A 159 -14.78 -1.15 1.09
CA SER A 159 -14.16 -1.04 2.41
C SER A 159 -14.45 0.30 3.08
N VAL A 160 -14.39 1.42 2.34
CA VAL A 160 -14.77 2.76 2.84
C VAL A 160 -16.26 2.80 3.24
N ALA A 161 -17.15 2.29 2.38
CA ALA A 161 -18.58 2.29 2.66
C ALA A 161 -18.92 1.48 3.93
N VAL A 162 -18.30 0.31 4.09
CA VAL A 162 -18.46 -0.52 5.29
C VAL A 162 -17.86 0.16 6.52
N ASN A 163 -16.64 0.73 6.41
CA ASN A 163 -15.99 1.44 7.51
C ASN A 163 -16.91 2.53 8.08
N MET A 164 -17.41 3.40 7.21
CA MET A 164 -18.26 4.53 7.59
C MET A 164 -19.61 4.06 8.15
N GLY A 165 -20.25 3.10 7.47
CA GLY A 165 -21.54 2.57 7.89
C GLY A 165 -21.47 1.93 9.28
N VAL A 166 -20.49 1.05 9.50
CA VAL A 166 -20.30 0.35 10.78
C VAL A 166 -19.92 1.33 11.89
N ALA A 167 -19.02 2.29 11.61
CA ALA A 167 -18.62 3.28 12.62
C ALA A 167 -19.81 4.15 13.07
N LEU A 168 -20.65 4.61 12.14
CA LEU A 168 -21.84 5.42 12.45
C LEU A 168 -22.89 4.62 13.24
N ILE A 169 -23.16 3.38 12.84
CA ILE A 169 -24.13 2.51 13.51
C ILE A 169 -23.64 2.17 14.92
N SER A 170 -22.38 1.72 15.05
CA SER A 170 -21.77 1.41 16.33
C SER A 170 -21.79 2.61 17.26
N ASP A 171 -21.47 3.81 16.77
CA ASP A 171 -21.47 5.00 17.62
C ASP A 171 -22.86 5.35 18.16
N LYS A 172 -23.90 5.25 17.32
CA LYS A 172 -25.29 5.42 17.75
C LYS A 172 -25.69 4.38 18.80
N VAL A 173 -25.37 3.11 18.58
CA VAL A 173 -25.71 2.01 19.52
C VAL A 173 -25.04 2.22 20.88
N ILE A 174 -23.74 2.53 20.91
CA ILE A 174 -23.00 2.73 22.16
C ILE A 174 -23.50 4.01 22.87
N ARG A 175 -23.99 5.03 22.15
CA ARG A 175 -24.66 6.19 22.77
C ARG A 175 -25.96 5.82 23.45
N ILE A 176 -26.82 5.05 22.78
CA ILE A 176 -28.12 4.63 23.31
C ILE A 176 -27.94 3.76 24.55
N ILE A 177 -27.05 2.76 24.50
CA ILE A 177 -26.81 1.83 25.64
C ILE A 177 -26.32 2.57 26.88
N LYS A 178 -25.56 3.66 26.72
CA LYS A 178 -25.03 4.44 27.86
C LYS A 178 -26.07 5.40 28.46
N PHE A 179 -27.24 5.55 27.83
CA PHE A 179 -28.31 6.44 28.26
C PHE A 179 -29.47 5.68 28.95
N ILE A 180 -29.47 4.35 28.86
CA ILE A 180 -30.34 3.42 29.59
C ILE A 180 -29.61 2.98 30.85
#